data_AF-U5SBX9-F1
#
_entry.id   AF-U5SBX9-F1
#
_cell.length_a   1.000
_cell.length_b   1.000
_cell.length_c   1.000
_cell.angle_alpha   90.00
_cell.angle_beta   90.00
_cell.angle_gamma   90.00
#
_symmetry.space_group_name_H-M   'P 1'
#
loop_
_entity.id
_entity.type
_entity.pdbx_description
1 polymer ?
#
loop_
_entity_poly.entity_id
_entity_poly.type
_entity_poly.pdbx_seq_one_letter_code
_entity_poly.pdbx_strand_id
1 'polypeptide(L)' 'MEVKLTVQTILNFFALDLIFNPIVNFILPINGLGVFLSFIYWGLLLGLSYLLSVFLRKEKNT' A
#
# COMPACT_ATOMS: atom_id res chain seq x y z
N MET A 1 -11.35 -8.01 -13.90
CA MET A 1 -10.01 -7.57 -13.43
C MET A 1 -9.03 -8.68 -13.78
N GLU A 2 -7.95 -8.37 -14.50
CA GLU A 2 -6.94 -9.39 -14.84
C GLU A 2 -6.21 -9.85 -13.58
N VAL A 3 -6.15 -11.15 -13.34
CA VAL A 3 -5.48 -11.76 -12.17
C VAL A 3 -4.06 -11.22 -11.96
N LYS A 4 -3.34 -10.94 -13.07
CA LYS A 4 -2.00 -10.35 -13.06
C LYS A 4 -1.95 -8.97 -12.38
N LEU A 5 -2.95 -8.13 -12.62
CA LEU A 5 -3.04 -6.79 -12.02
C LEU A 5 -3.30 -6.89 -10.51
N THR A 6 -4.19 -7.80 -10.11
CA THR A 6 -4.51 -8.03 -8.70
C THR A 6 -3.29 -8.54 -7.93
N VAL A 7 -2.57 -9.51 -8.48
CA VAL A 7 -1.33 -10.02 -7.86
C VAL A 7 -0.27 -8.92 -7.77
N GLN A 8 -0.08 -8.12 -8.82
CA GLN A 8 0.87 -7.00 -8.79
C GLN A 8 0.48 -5.94 -7.74
N THR A 9 -0.81 -5.64 -7.60
CA THR A 9 -1.33 -4.70 -6.59
C THR A 9 -1.06 -5.22 -5.18
N ILE A 10 -1.29 -6.51 -4.94
CA ILE A 10 -1.03 -7.14 -3.64
C ILE A 10 0.48 -7.13 -3.32
N LEU A 11 1.33 -7.45 -4.29
CA LEU A 11 2.78 -7.41 -4.10
C LEU A 11 3.29 -5.98 -3.82
N ASN A 12 2.78 -5.00 -4.55
CA ASN A 12 3.09 -3.59 -4.31
C ASN A 12 2.63 -3.13 -2.92
N PHE A 13 1.47 -3.62 -2.46
CA PHE A 13 0.98 -3.35 -1.12
C PHE A 13 1.92 -3.87 -0.04
N PHE A 14 2.34 -5.13 -0.12
CA PHE A 14 3.28 -5.69 0.84
C PHE A 14 4.65 -5.01 0.79
N ALA A 15 5.14 -4.66 -0.40
CA ALA A 15 6.40 -3.94 -0.55
C ALA A 15 6.34 -2.55 0.10
N LEU A 16 5.27 -1.79 -0.17
CA LEU A 16 5.07 -0.49 0.43
C LEU A 16 4.85 -0.58 1.94
N ASP A 17 4.10 -1.59 2.43
CA ASP A 17 3.92 -1.80 3.87
C ASP A 17 5.27 -2.07 4.53
N LEU A 18 6.09 -2.99 4.02
CA LEU A 18 7.43 -3.24 4.57
C LEU A 18 8.33 -2.00 4.64
N ILE A 19 8.21 -1.08 3.67
CA ILE A 19 9.00 0.16 3.63
C ILE A 19 8.49 1.19 4.65
N PHE A 20 7.17 1.39 4.71
CA PHE A 20 6.57 2.46 5.50
C PHE A 20 6.20 2.06 6.94
N ASN A 21 6.02 0.76 7.20
CA ASN A 21 5.61 0.21 8.50
C ASN A 21 6.57 0.61 9.65
N PRO A 22 7.92 0.59 9.49
CA PRO A 22 8.83 1.11 10.51
C PRO A 22 8.64 2.59 10.82
N ILE A 23 8.36 3.41 9.80
CA ILE A 23 8.13 4.85 9.95
C ILE A 23 6.81 5.09 10.68
N VAL A 24 5.77 4.36 10.30
CA VAL A 24 4.45 4.46 10.91
C VAL A 24 4.47 4.00 12.36
N ASN A 25 5.18 2.91 12.69
CA ASN A 25 5.32 2.44 14.07
C ASN A 25 6.12 3.42 14.95
N PHE A 26 7.00 4.24 14.37
CA PHE A 26 7.72 5.27 15.10
C PHE A 26 6.80 6.46 15.45
N ILE A 27 5.82 6.75 14.60
CA ILE A 27 4.95 7.93 14.72
C ILE A 27 3.62 7.60 15.41
N LEU A 28 3.08 6.39 15.21
CA LEU A 28 1.76 6.02 15.71
C LEU A 28 1.84 5.56 17.17
N PRO A 29 1.12 6.24 18.07
CA PRO A 29 1.01 5.79 19.46
C PRO A 29 0.19 4.50 19.54
N ILE A 30 0.60 3.58 20.43
CA ILE A 30 -0.10 2.31 20.69
C ILE A 30 -1.31 2.58 21.61
N ASN A 31 -2.32 3.27 21.07
CA ASN A 31 -3.59 3.58 21.74
C ASN A 31 -4.76 3.49 20.73
N GLY A 32 -6.00 3.72 21.19
CA GLY A 32 -7.18 3.62 20.33
C GLY A 32 -7.15 4.57 19.11
N LEU A 33 -6.47 5.72 19.22
CA LEU A 33 -6.24 6.62 18.08
C LEU A 33 -5.27 6.01 17.07
N GLY A 34 -4.20 5.37 17.53
CA GLY A 34 -3.26 4.63 16.68
C GLY A 34 -3.93 3.57 15.82
N VAL A 35 -4.94 2.87 16.36
CA VAL A 35 -5.72 1.89 15.58
C VAL A 35 -6.50 2.57 14.45
N PHE A 36 -7.18 3.69 14.72
CA PHE A 36 -7.89 4.46 13.70
C PHE A 36 -6.95 5.00 12.61
N LEU A 37 -5.82 5.57 13.02
CA LEU A 37 -4.77 6.03 12.10
C LEU A 37 -4.17 4.89 11.26
N SER A 38 -4.09 3.67 11.82
CA SER A 38 -3.62 2.48 11.09
C SER A 38 -4.58 2.09 9.95
N PHE A 39 -5.89 2.24 10.14
CA PHE A 39 -6.87 2.03 9.05
C PHE A 39 -6.71 3.04 7.92
N ILE A 40 -6.46 4.31 8.26
CA ILE A 40 -6.20 5.36 7.26
C ILE A 40 -4.91 5.04 6.48
N TYR A 41 -3.85 4.63 7.19
CA TYR A 41 -2.58 4.23 6.60
C TYR A 41 -2.75 3.07 5.61
N TRP A 42 -3.46 2.00 6.00
CA TRP A 42 -3.73 0.86 5.12
C TRP A 42 -4.56 1.24 3.88
N GLY A 43 -5.54 2.12 4.05
CA GLY A 43 -6.34 2.65 2.93
C GLY A 43 -5.48 3.43 1.92
N LEU A 44 -4.59 4.30 2.41
CA LEU A 44 -3.64 5.04 1.58
C LEU A 44 -2.69 4.10 0.84
N LEU A 45 -2.17 3.09 1.54
CA LEU A 45 -1.31 2.05 0.98
C LEU A 45 -1.98 1.30 -0.17
N LEU A 46 -3.23 0.88 0.02
CA LEU A 46 -4.03 0.20 -1.01
C LEU A 46 -4.21 1.09 -2.25
N GLY A 47 -4.52 2.37 -2.06
CA GLY A 47 -4.64 3.34 -3.14
C GLY A 47 -3.34 3.53 -3.92
N LEU A 48 -2.21 3.72 -3.21
CA LEU A 48 -0.89 3.85 -3.81
C LEU A 48 -0.47 2.59 -4.56
N SER A 49 -0.74 1.42 -4.00
CA SER A 49 -0.43 0.12 -4.60
C SER A 49 -1.18 -0.10 -5.90
N TYR A 50 -2.44 0.31 -5.95
CA TYR A 50 -3.26 0.25 -7.16
C TYR A 50 -2.73 1.23 -8.23
N LEU A 51 -2.48 2.49 -7.86
CA LEU A 51 -1.92 3.49 -8.77
C LEU A 51 -0.58 3.05 -9.35
N LEU A 52 0.30 2.51 -8.50
CA LEU A 52 1.60 2.00 -8.91
C LEU A 52 1.48 0.83 -9.88
N SER A 53 0.54 -0.09 -9.63
CA SER A 53 0.29 -1.23 -10.52
C SER A 53 -0.24 -0.81 -11.88
N VAL A 54 -1.14 0.19 -11.91
CA VAL A 54 -1.66 0.77 -13.15
C VAL A 54 -0.54 1.48 -13.92
N PHE A 55 0.30 2.25 -13.23
CA PHE A 55 1.42 2.98 -13.83
C PHE A 55 2.45 2.03 -14.46
N LEU A 56 2.94 1.05 -13.70
CA LEU A 56 3.93 0.08 -14.16
C LEU A 56 3.40 -0.78 -15.32
N ARG A 57 2.10 -1.10 -15.33
CA ARG A 57 1.47 -1.83 -16.45
C ARG A 57 1.38 -0.97 -17.71
N LYS A 58 1.19 0.34 -17.58
CA LYS A 58 1.20 1.29 -18.71
C LYS A 58 2.60 1.40 -19.31
N GLU A 59 3.63 1.48 -18.48
CA GLU A 59 5.03 1.53 -18.93
C GLU A 59 5.46 0.25 -19.64
N LYS A 60 5.07 -0.93 -19.14
CA LYS A 60 5.42 -2.23 -19.74
C LYS A 60 4.80 -2.48 -21.13
N ASN A 61 3.73 -1.76 -21.49
CA ASN A 61 3.03 -1.90 -22.78
C ASN A 61 3.40 -0.81 -23.80
N THR A 62 4.39 0.03 -23.50
CA THR A 62 4.99 1.01 -24.44
C THR A 62 6.34 0.49 -24.91
#